data_AF-A0A2V4BZ27-F1
#
_entry.id   AF-A0A2V4BZ27-F1
#
_cell.length_a   1.000
_cell.length_b   1.000
_cell.length_c   1.000
_cell.angle_alpha   90.00
_cell.angle_beta   90.00
_cell.angle_gamma   90.00
#
_symmetry.space_group_name_H-M   'P 1'
#
loop_
_entity.id
_entity.type
_entity.pdbx_description
1 polymer ?
#
loop_
_entity_poly.entity_id
_entity_poly.type
_entity_poly.pdbx_seq_one_letter_code
_entity_poly.pdbx_strand_id
1 'polypeptide(L)'
;MLQIEEYKIVREFIKQKSVLLMDHEKKNHAKVGIAINNYEIIEIGGKRFYVIPTNMFKAIIERNIRIACIKYPERFGTGNAKDVIKAIYDLEPWFSLERFIETLQTEQFCYVVEVIEGKLQEKLLRIDLYRDIKENKKGGFDFIGGIFHCYKHFSFQGLPLSTSKEINDIKHPKELVYNIINAFFSGDVKEVEENTFVSEVKINDDENLRLVFYYEKNTEVYFVKTTHKV
;
A
#
# COMPACT_ATOMS: atom_id res chain seq x y z
N MET A 1 2.95 -6.26 25.52
CA MET A 1 2.39 -4.92 25.79
C MET A 1 3.34 -3.91 25.18
N LEU A 2 2.86 -3.04 24.28
CA LEU A 2 3.63 -1.89 23.82
C LEU A 2 4.04 -1.04 25.03
N GLN A 3 5.31 -0.64 25.11
CA GLN A 3 5.68 0.41 26.04
C GLN A 3 5.07 1.72 25.51
N ILE A 4 4.22 2.36 26.31
CA ILE A 4 3.47 3.57 25.94
C ILE A 4 4.40 4.66 25.36
N GLU A 5 5.68 4.65 25.76
CA GLU A 5 6.63 5.66 25.35
C GLU A 5 7.15 5.44 23.93
N GLU A 6 7.38 4.19 23.50
CA GLU A 6 7.70 3.89 22.10
C GLU A 6 6.57 4.35 21.17
N TYR A 7 5.32 4.12 21.57
CA TYR A 7 4.14 4.58 20.83
C TYR A 7 4.10 6.11 20.69
N LYS A 8 4.35 6.86 21.77
CA LYS A 8 4.36 8.33 21.72
C LYS A 8 5.42 8.85 20.74
N ILE A 9 6.60 8.25 20.73
CA ILE A 9 7.69 8.61 19.82
C ILE A 9 7.27 8.36 18.37
N VAL A 10 6.73 7.16 18.06
CA VAL A 10 6.25 6.81 16.71
C VAL A 10 5.17 7.78 16.24
N ARG A 11 4.22 8.07 17.12
CA ARG A 11 3.10 8.96 16.83
C ARG A 11 3.59 10.38 16.51
N GLU A 12 4.53 10.91 17.29
CA GLU A 12 5.04 12.27 17.04
C GLU A 12 5.86 12.34 15.75
N PHE A 13 6.69 11.32 15.48
CA PHE A 13 7.42 11.20 14.21
C PHE A 13 6.48 11.21 12.99
N ILE A 14 5.43 10.38 13.02
CA ILE A 14 4.43 10.34 11.94
C ILE A 14 3.67 11.66 11.83
N LYS A 15 3.31 12.28 12.96
CA LYS A 15 2.62 13.57 12.98
C LYS A 15 3.44 14.65 12.29
N GLN A 16 4.75 14.73 12.54
CA GLN A 16 5.63 15.71 11.86
C GLN A 16 5.63 15.50 10.35
N LYS A 17 5.82 14.25 9.87
CA LYS A 17 5.83 13.93 8.44
C LYS A 17 4.46 14.13 7.78
N SER A 18 3.37 13.81 8.49
CA SER A 18 1.99 14.04 8.03
C SER A 18 1.67 15.52 7.84
N VAL A 19 2.14 16.41 8.74
CA VAL A 19 1.95 17.87 8.59
C VAL A 19 2.69 18.37 7.34
N LEU A 20 3.95 17.95 7.13
CA LEU A 20 4.68 18.29 5.91
C LEU A 20 3.97 17.81 4.65
N LEU A 21 3.39 16.60 4.67
CA LEU A 21 2.57 16.07 3.57
C LEU A 21 1.32 16.92 3.31
N MET A 22 0.65 17.41 4.36
CA MET A 22 -0.51 18.30 4.21
C MET A 22 -0.11 19.60 3.53
N ASP A 23 0.97 20.22 3.99
CA ASP A 23 1.41 21.53 3.54
C ASP A 23 1.99 21.50 2.12
N HIS A 24 2.87 20.52 1.83
CA HIS A 24 3.59 20.44 0.56
C HIS A 24 2.77 19.80 -0.56
N GLU A 25 2.12 18.66 -0.30
CA GLU A 25 1.42 17.89 -1.32
C GLU A 25 -0.06 18.29 -1.46
N LYS A 26 -0.53 19.27 -0.67
CA LYS A 26 -1.96 19.57 -0.48
C LYS A 26 -2.76 18.33 -0.04
N LYS A 27 -2.10 17.35 0.58
CA LYS A 27 -2.72 16.13 1.11
C LYS A 27 -3.31 16.42 2.47
N ASN A 28 -4.36 17.23 2.52
CA ASN A 28 -5.09 17.59 3.74
C ASN A 28 -5.57 16.37 4.58
N HIS A 29 -5.54 15.18 3.99
CA HIS A 29 -5.96 13.91 4.58
C HIS A 29 -4.81 13.05 5.13
N ALA A 30 -3.55 13.52 5.11
CA ALA A 30 -2.45 12.83 5.77
C ALA A 30 -2.64 12.87 7.30
N LYS A 31 -3.41 11.92 7.85
CA LYS A 31 -3.85 11.95 9.26
C LYS A 31 -2.66 12.06 10.23
N VAL A 32 -2.76 13.01 11.14
CA VAL A 32 -1.83 13.24 12.27
C VAL A 32 -2.17 12.40 13.52
N GLY A 33 -3.20 11.56 13.42
CA GLY A 33 -3.65 10.67 14.50
C GLY A 33 -4.34 9.43 13.95
N ILE A 34 -3.67 8.29 14.08
CA ILE A 34 -4.26 6.97 13.83
C ILE A 34 -4.53 6.34 15.21
N ALA A 35 -5.64 5.61 15.33
CA ALA A 35 -6.02 4.97 16.57
C ALA A 35 -4.92 4.00 17.04
N ILE A 36 -4.60 3.99 18.34
CA ILE A 36 -3.55 3.12 18.91
C ILE A 36 -3.78 1.64 18.58
N ASN A 37 -5.03 1.22 18.48
CA ASN A 37 -5.42 -0.15 18.14
C ASN A 37 -5.03 -0.58 16.71
N ASN A 38 -4.67 0.37 15.84
CA ASN A 38 -4.18 0.06 14.50
C ASN A 38 -2.67 -0.11 14.46
N TYR A 39 -1.94 0.18 15.54
CA TYR A 39 -0.50 0.01 15.56
C TYR A 39 -0.20 -1.49 15.69
N GLU A 40 0.25 -2.07 14.59
CA GLU A 40 0.69 -3.46 14.53
C GLU A 40 2.21 -3.51 14.60
N ILE A 41 2.74 -4.36 15.46
CA ILE A 41 4.17 -4.70 15.43
C ILE A 41 4.31 -5.99 14.62
N ILE A 42 5.14 -5.94 13.60
CA ILE A 42 5.52 -7.12 12.83
C ILE A 42 7.03 -7.32 12.87
N GLU A 43 7.45 -8.56 12.68
CA GLU A 43 8.86 -8.92 12.56
C GLU A 43 9.10 -9.56 11.19
N ILE A 44 10.08 -9.05 10.45
CA ILE A 44 10.49 -9.59 9.15
C ILE A 44 12.01 -9.71 9.16
N GLY A 45 12.53 -10.94 9.01
CA GLY A 45 13.98 -11.17 8.99
C GLY A 45 14.71 -10.69 10.25
N GLY A 46 14.09 -10.81 11.43
CA GLY A 46 14.64 -10.33 12.71
C GLY A 46 14.57 -8.81 12.93
N LYS A 47 14.05 -8.05 11.97
CA LYS A 47 13.81 -6.61 12.08
C LYS A 47 12.38 -6.35 12.53
N ARG A 48 12.21 -5.34 13.38
CA ARG A 48 10.90 -4.96 13.95
C ARG A 48 10.34 -3.73 13.25
N PHE A 49 9.08 -3.79 12.88
CA PHE A 49 8.39 -2.69 12.20
C PHE A 49 7.10 -2.32 12.92
N TYR A 50 6.80 -1.03 12.94
CA TYR A 50 5.48 -0.51 13.25
C TYR A 50 4.71 -0.32 11.94
N VAL A 51 3.59 -1.01 11.81
CA VAL A 51 2.67 -0.96 10.66
C VAL A 51 1.37 -0.34 11.12
N ILE A 52 1.01 0.79 10.51
CA ILE A 52 -0.01 1.70 11.06
C ILE A 52 -1.00 2.06 9.95
N PRO A 53 -1.94 1.16 9.63
CA PRO A 53 -2.98 1.40 8.64
C PRO A 53 -4.11 2.28 9.18
N THR A 54 -4.79 3.00 8.28
CA THR A 54 -6.14 3.49 8.58
C THR A 54 -7.13 2.32 8.66
N ASN A 55 -8.26 2.49 9.36
CA ASN A 55 -9.25 1.43 9.53
C ASN A 55 -9.74 0.85 8.20
N MET A 56 -10.04 1.70 7.23
CA MET A 56 -10.54 1.26 5.94
C MET A 56 -9.43 0.65 5.07
N PHE A 57 -8.20 1.18 5.11
CA PHE A 57 -7.06 0.49 4.48
C PHE A 57 -6.92 -0.93 5.02
N LYS A 58 -6.91 -1.09 6.34
CA LYS A 58 -6.83 -2.39 7.00
C LYS A 58 -7.97 -3.32 6.56
N ALA A 59 -9.22 -2.85 6.64
CA ALA A 59 -10.38 -3.64 6.23
C ALA A 59 -10.30 -4.07 4.75
N ILE A 60 -9.86 -3.19 3.86
CA ILE A 60 -9.73 -3.50 2.43
C ILE A 60 -8.69 -4.58 2.18
N ILE A 61 -7.50 -4.43 2.74
CA ILE A 61 -6.38 -5.34 2.52
C ILE A 61 -6.57 -6.69 3.22
N GLU A 62 -7.17 -6.69 4.41
CA GLU A 62 -7.37 -7.91 5.20
C GLU A 62 -8.61 -8.69 4.77
N ARG A 63 -9.61 -8.03 4.17
CA ARG A 63 -10.91 -8.63 3.93
C ARG A 63 -11.53 -8.24 2.60
N ASN A 64 -11.78 -6.96 2.35
CA ASN A 64 -12.75 -6.57 1.32
C ASN A 64 -12.27 -6.91 -0.09
N ILE A 65 -10.98 -6.77 -0.41
CA ILE A 65 -10.47 -7.11 -1.75
C ILE A 65 -10.68 -8.60 -2.07
N ARG A 66 -10.47 -9.47 -1.08
CA ARG A 66 -10.66 -10.92 -1.20
C ARG A 66 -12.13 -11.27 -1.40
N ILE A 67 -13.02 -10.69 -0.60
CA ILE A 67 -14.45 -10.94 -0.74
C ILE A 67 -14.94 -10.39 -2.09
N ALA A 68 -14.40 -9.25 -2.53
CA ALA A 68 -14.82 -8.59 -3.76
C ALA A 68 -14.46 -9.42 -4.99
N CYS A 69 -13.23 -9.96 -5.06
CA CYS A 69 -12.83 -10.80 -6.19
C CYS A 69 -13.62 -12.11 -6.26
N ILE A 70 -13.96 -12.72 -5.11
CA ILE A 70 -14.79 -13.93 -5.07
C ILE A 70 -16.24 -13.64 -5.48
N LYS A 71 -16.82 -12.54 -4.99
CA LYS A 71 -18.25 -12.22 -5.19
C LYS A 71 -18.54 -11.58 -6.55
N TYR A 72 -17.59 -10.83 -7.08
CA TYR A 72 -17.70 -10.10 -8.35
C TYR A 72 -16.50 -10.38 -9.26
N PRO A 73 -16.20 -11.65 -9.59
CA PRO A 73 -15.00 -12.02 -10.35
C PRO A 73 -14.95 -11.36 -11.75
N GLU A 74 -16.11 -11.04 -12.33
CA GLU A 74 -16.24 -10.37 -13.62
C GLU A 74 -15.71 -8.93 -13.65
N ARG A 75 -15.43 -8.35 -12.48
CA ARG A 75 -14.91 -6.98 -12.31
C ARG A 75 -13.40 -6.92 -12.10
N PHE A 76 -12.74 -8.07 -12.10
CA PHE A 76 -11.30 -8.20 -11.97
C PHE A 76 -10.71 -8.73 -13.29
N GLY A 77 -9.49 -8.32 -13.62
CA GLY A 77 -8.85 -8.65 -14.90
C GLY A 77 -9.50 -8.01 -16.14
N THR A 78 -10.27 -6.94 -15.95
CA THR A 78 -11.01 -6.26 -17.04
C THR A 78 -10.16 -5.26 -17.81
N GLY A 79 -8.98 -4.90 -17.31
CA GLY A 79 -8.20 -3.76 -17.80
C GLY A 79 -8.75 -2.39 -17.37
N ASN A 80 -9.69 -2.35 -16.42
CA ASN A 80 -10.31 -1.12 -15.93
C ASN A 80 -10.38 -1.06 -14.40
N ALA A 81 -9.58 -0.17 -13.82
CA ALA A 81 -9.47 0.08 -12.38
C ALA A 81 -10.80 0.45 -11.71
N LYS A 82 -11.71 1.11 -12.44
CA LYS A 82 -13.02 1.52 -11.90
C LYS A 82 -13.90 0.31 -11.57
N ASP A 83 -13.76 -0.80 -12.30
CA ASP A 83 -14.52 -2.02 -12.04
C ASP A 83 -14.12 -2.64 -10.68
N VAL A 84 -12.81 -2.65 -10.40
CA VAL A 84 -12.26 -3.12 -9.12
C VAL A 84 -12.78 -2.26 -7.95
N ILE A 85 -12.74 -0.93 -8.08
CA ILE A 85 -13.30 -0.04 -7.04
C ILE A 85 -14.80 -0.28 -6.85
N LYS A 86 -15.54 -0.44 -7.94
CA LYS A 86 -16.97 -0.71 -7.90
C LYS A 86 -17.29 -2.06 -7.23
N ALA A 87 -16.47 -3.09 -7.42
CA ALA A 87 -16.58 -4.36 -6.72
C ALA A 87 -16.40 -4.21 -5.21
N ILE A 88 -15.42 -3.42 -4.76
CA ILE A 88 -15.20 -3.15 -3.33
C ILE A 88 -16.36 -2.33 -2.75
N TYR A 89 -16.81 -1.30 -3.47
CA TYR A 89 -17.93 -0.45 -3.07
C TYR A 89 -19.23 -1.25 -2.91
N ASP A 90 -19.51 -2.21 -3.81
CA ASP A 90 -20.74 -3.01 -3.74
C ASP A 90 -20.78 -4.00 -2.58
N LEU A 91 -19.66 -4.24 -1.89
CA LEU A 91 -19.66 -4.97 -0.62
C LEU A 91 -20.15 -4.11 0.54
N GLU A 92 -19.66 -2.87 0.60
CA GLU A 92 -19.89 -1.94 1.71
C GLU A 92 -20.03 -0.51 1.16
N PRO A 93 -21.20 -0.15 0.61
CA PRO A 93 -21.39 1.15 -0.02
C PRO A 93 -21.40 2.23 1.05
N TRP A 94 -20.35 3.05 1.09
CA TRP A 94 -20.24 4.20 1.98
C TRP A 94 -20.33 5.47 1.15
N PHE A 95 -21.38 6.27 1.38
CA PHE A 95 -21.67 7.50 0.63
C PHE A 95 -21.88 7.24 -0.88
N SER A 96 -21.69 8.24 -1.74
CA SER A 96 -21.71 8.04 -3.20
C SER A 96 -20.42 7.39 -3.69
N LEU A 97 -20.46 6.77 -4.87
CA LEU A 97 -19.29 6.12 -5.46
C LEU A 97 -18.14 7.11 -5.70
N GLU A 98 -18.46 8.34 -6.10
CA GLU A 98 -17.47 9.40 -6.32
C GLU A 98 -16.74 9.75 -5.02
N ARG A 99 -17.49 9.94 -3.93
CA ARG A 99 -16.90 10.23 -2.62
C ARG A 99 -16.11 9.04 -2.08
N PHE A 100 -16.57 7.82 -2.37
CA PHE A 100 -15.84 6.61 -2.02
C PHE A 100 -14.48 6.55 -2.74
N ILE A 101 -14.46 6.79 -4.05
CA ILE A 101 -13.22 6.87 -4.85
C ILE A 101 -12.27 7.93 -4.27
N GLU A 102 -12.75 9.14 -4.02
CA GLU A 102 -11.92 10.22 -3.45
C GLU A 102 -11.34 9.81 -2.09
N THR A 103 -12.16 9.20 -1.24
CA THR A 103 -11.75 8.73 0.09
C THR A 103 -10.66 7.67 0.00
N LEU A 104 -10.81 6.67 -0.87
CA LEU A 104 -9.80 5.62 -1.07
C LEU A 104 -8.48 6.17 -1.59
N GLN A 105 -8.55 7.14 -2.51
CA GLN A 105 -7.39 7.76 -3.13
C GLN A 105 -6.57 8.64 -2.17
N THR A 106 -7.23 9.35 -1.26
CA THR A 106 -6.58 10.43 -0.50
C THR A 106 -6.40 10.11 0.98
N GLU A 107 -7.32 9.35 1.58
CA GLU A 107 -7.38 9.17 3.04
C GLU A 107 -6.97 7.79 3.53
N GLN A 108 -6.86 6.79 2.64
CA GLN A 108 -6.63 5.40 3.03
C GLN A 108 -5.22 4.93 2.69
N PHE A 109 -4.44 4.73 3.73
CA PHE A 109 -3.02 4.42 3.62
C PHE A 109 -2.53 3.67 4.86
N CYS A 110 -1.29 3.20 4.78
CA CYS A 110 -0.56 2.60 5.87
C CYS A 110 0.85 3.21 5.98
N TYR A 111 1.20 3.65 7.18
CA TYR A 111 2.58 4.03 7.50
C TYR A 111 3.37 2.83 7.99
N VAL A 112 4.64 2.77 7.62
CA VAL A 112 5.59 1.76 8.09
C VAL A 112 6.90 2.43 8.48
N VAL A 113 7.37 2.11 9.68
CA VAL A 113 8.67 2.56 10.22
C VAL A 113 9.40 1.40 10.88
N GLU A 114 10.72 1.36 10.70
CA GLU A 114 11.60 0.38 11.35
C GLU A 114 12.01 0.85 12.74
N VAL A 115 12.14 -0.09 13.68
CA VAL A 115 12.66 0.14 15.02
C VAL A 115 13.82 -0.81 15.30
N ILE A 116 14.95 -0.22 15.69
CA ILE A 116 16.19 -0.94 16.01
C ILE A 116 16.56 -0.56 17.45
N GLU A 117 16.65 -1.57 18.33
CA GLU A 117 17.03 -1.37 19.75
C GLU A 117 16.20 -0.28 20.45
N GLY A 118 14.90 -0.20 20.15
CA GLY A 118 13.99 0.81 20.72
C GLY A 118 14.07 2.20 20.09
N LYS A 119 14.90 2.39 19.06
CA LYS A 119 15.04 3.65 18.31
C LYS A 119 14.37 3.57 16.94
N LEU A 120 13.55 4.57 16.64
CA LEU A 120 12.95 4.74 15.31
C LEU A 120 14.00 5.12 14.29
N GLN A 121 13.92 4.48 13.13
CA GLN A 121 14.70 4.85 11.95
C GLN A 121 14.02 6.00 11.19
N GLU A 122 14.81 6.80 10.49
CA GLU A 122 14.35 8.00 9.79
C GLU A 122 13.47 7.70 8.56
N LYS A 123 13.63 6.52 7.97
CA LYS A 123 12.88 6.12 6.77
C LYS A 123 11.41 5.86 7.12
N LEU A 124 10.53 6.64 6.51
CA LEU A 124 9.08 6.44 6.56
C LEU A 124 8.58 5.94 5.20
N LEU A 125 7.98 4.75 5.19
CA LEU A 125 7.26 4.23 4.03
C LEU A 125 5.76 4.45 4.21
N ARG A 126 5.11 4.98 3.18
CA ARG A 126 3.66 5.10 3.07
C ARG A 126 3.13 4.24 1.92
N ILE A 127 2.20 3.35 2.24
CA ILE A 127 1.52 2.48 1.30
C ILE A 127 0.09 2.99 1.13
N ASP A 128 -0.19 3.62 0.00
CA ASP A 128 -1.55 4.03 -0.39
C ASP A 128 -2.30 2.87 -1.05
N LEU A 129 -3.64 2.90 -1.06
CA LEU A 129 -4.41 1.98 -1.90
C LEU A 129 -4.10 2.22 -3.38
N TYR A 130 -4.23 3.47 -3.81
CA TYR A 130 -3.77 4.01 -5.09
C TYR A 130 -3.65 5.53 -4.98
N ARG A 131 -2.92 6.17 -5.90
CA ARG A 131 -2.74 7.64 -5.89
C ARG A 131 -3.54 8.36 -6.96
N ASP A 132 -3.78 7.70 -8.10
CA ASP A 132 -4.59 8.24 -9.19
C ASP A 132 -5.15 7.11 -10.06
N ILE A 133 -6.12 7.43 -10.91
CA ILE A 133 -6.67 6.54 -11.93
C ILE A 133 -6.61 7.27 -13.27
N LYS A 134 -5.88 6.71 -14.24
CA LYS A 134 -5.71 7.33 -15.56
C LYS A 134 -6.18 6.42 -16.67
N GLU A 135 -6.68 7.03 -17.74
CA GLU A 135 -7.04 6.30 -18.95
C GLU A 135 -5.80 5.60 -19.53
N ASN A 136 -5.97 4.36 -19.97
CA ASN A 136 -4.92 3.57 -20.59
C ASN A 136 -5.08 3.52 -22.11
N LYS A 137 -4.02 3.09 -22.80
CA LYS A 137 -3.99 3.03 -24.28
C LYS A 137 -5.06 2.11 -24.90
N LYS A 138 -5.75 1.29 -24.10
CA LYS A 138 -6.77 0.33 -24.53
C LYS A 138 -8.20 0.83 -24.23
N GLY A 139 -8.37 2.10 -23.84
CA GLY A 139 -9.68 2.69 -23.51
C GLY A 139 -10.23 2.29 -22.14
N GLY A 140 -9.42 1.62 -21.31
CA GLY A 140 -9.73 1.33 -19.91
C GLY A 140 -9.05 2.34 -18.98
N PHE A 141 -8.99 2.00 -17.69
CA PHE A 141 -8.32 2.83 -16.68
C PHE A 141 -7.31 1.99 -15.88
N ASP A 142 -6.13 2.54 -15.62
CA ASP A 142 -5.10 1.93 -14.77
C ASP A 142 -4.99 2.67 -13.43
N PHE A 143 -4.73 1.91 -12.36
CA PHE A 143 -4.28 2.47 -11.09
C PHE A 143 -2.87 3.02 -11.24
N ILE A 144 -2.61 4.19 -10.65
CA ILE A 144 -1.31 4.82 -10.60
C ILE A 144 -0.86 4.89 -9.14
N GLY A 145 0.28 4.28 -8.83
CA GLY A 145 0.80 4.23 -7.46
C GLY A 145 0.01 3.30 -6.54
N GLY A 146 0.61 2.91 -5.42
CA GLY A 146 -0.07 2.16 -4.37
C GLY A 146 -0.23 0.67 -4.63
N ILE A 147 -0.82 -0.01 -3.65
CA ILE A 147 -0.91 -1.47 -3.63
C ILE A 147 -1.87 -2.04 -4.67
N PHE A 148 -2.92 -1.31 -5.09
CA PHE A 148 -3.82 -1.77 -6.16
C PHE A 148 -3.14 -1.83 -7.53
N HIS A 149 -2.16 -0.96 -7.76
CA HIS A 149 -1.32 -1.07 -8.94
C HIS A 149 -0.40 -2.29 -8.86
N CYS A 150 0.14 -2.58 -7.67
CA CYS A 150 0.97 -3.76 -7.45
C CYS A 150 0.17 -5.07 -7.63
N TYR A 151 -1.09 -5.11 -7.17
CA TYR A 151 -2.01 -6.24 -7.37
C TYR A 151 -2.30 -6.59 -8.83
N LYS A 152 -1.90 -5.75 -9.79
CA LYS A 152 -1.99 -6.05 -11.22
C LYS A 152 -1.29 -7.36 -11.59
N HIS A 153 -0.27 -7.76 -10.83
CA HIS A 153 0.51 -8.96 -11.11
C HIS A 153 0.14 -10.15 -10.22
N PHE A 154 -0.97 -10.09 -9.46
CA PHE A 154 -1.32 -11.12 -8.49
C PHE A 154 -2.77 -11.56 -8.63
N SER A 155 -3.00 -12.80 -8.21
CA SER A 155 -4.32 -13.41 -8.08
C SER A 155 -4.49 -14.02 -6.70
N PHE A 156 -5.72 -14.40 -6.38
CA PHE A 156 -6.08 -15.15 -5.20
C PHE A 156 -7.07 -16.23 -5.59
N GLN A 157 -6.72 -17.50 -5.40
CA GLN A 157 -7.53 -18.66 -5.78
C GLN A 157 -7.92 -18.66 -7.28
N GLY A 158 -6.96 -18.33 -8.15
CA GLY A 158 -7.15 -18.25 -9.59
C GLY A 158 -7.93 -17.02 -10.06
N LEU A 159 -8.27 -16.08 -9.16
CA LEU A 159 -9.00 -14.86 -9.50
C LEU A 159 -8.06 -13.65 -9.44
N PRO A 160 -7.98 -12.82 -10.49
CA PRO A 160 -7.15 -11.63 -10.44
C PRO A 160 -7.51 -10.69 -9.30
N LEU A 161 -6.51 -10.02 -8.73
CA LEU A 161 -6.73 -9.05 -7.64
C LEU A 161 -6.85 -7.60 -8.13
N SER A 162 -6.59 -7.34 -9.41
CA SER A 162 -6.67 -6.00 -10.00
C SER A 162 -6.97 -6.09 -11.51
N THR A 163 -6.40 -5.22 -12.33
CA THR A 163 -6.81 -5.02 -13.72
C THR A 163 -6.24 -6.02 -14.73
N SER A 164 -5.15 -6.75 -14.43
CA SER A 164 -4.59 -7.76 -15.33
C SER A 164 -5.29 -9.11 -15.20
N LYS A 165 -5.20 -9.94 -16.23
CA LYS A 165 -5.65 -11.35 -16.21
C LYS A 165 -4.57 -12.32 -15.75
N GLU A 166 -3.41 -11.80 -15.35
CA GLU A 166 -2.32 -12.61 -14.81
C GLU A 166 -2.77 -13.39 -13.58
N ILE A 167 -2.45 -14.68 -13.55
CA ILE A 167 -2.75 -15.58 -12.43
C ILE A 167 -1.43 -15.96 -11.77
N ASN A 168 -1.11 -15.25 -10.68
CA ASN A 168 0.00 -15.54 -9.79
C ASN A 168 -0.55 -15.53 -8.36
N ASP A 169 -0.96 -16.71 -7.89
CA ASP A 169 -1.72 -16.82 -6.65
C ASP A 169 -0.86 -16.52 -5.42
N ILE A 170 -1.32 -15.58 -4.61
CA ILE A 170 -0.83 -15.35 -3.25
C ILE A 170 -1.81 -15.97 -2.25
N LYS A 171 -1.33 -16.38 -1.07
CA LYS A 171 -2.20 -17.02 -0.08
C LYS A 171 -3.14 -16.00 0.56
N HIS A 172 -2.72 -14.74 0.63
CA HIS A 172 -3.55 -13.67 1.13
C HIS A 172 -3.12 -12.30 0.58
N PRO A 173 -4.04 -11.39 0.20
CA PRO A 173 -3.69 -10.04 -0.28
C PRO A 173 -2.75 -9.26 0.66
N LYS A 174 -2.95 -9.38 1.99
CA LYS A 174 -2.05 -8.82 3.01
C LYS A 174 -0.58 -9.22 2.83
N GLU A 175 -0.25 -10.37 2.24
CA GLU A 175 1.14 -10.80 1.99
C GLU A 175 1.93 -9.77 1.17
N LEU A 176 1.28 -9.08 0.24
CA LEU A 176 1.95 -8.06 -0.56
C LEU A 176 2.41 -6.86 0.28
N VAL A 177 1.71 -6.52 1.37
CA VAL A 177 2.18 -5.50 2.32
C VAL A 177 3.50 -5.94 2.95
N TYR A 178 3.61 -7.19 3.38
CA TYR A 178 4.85 -7.73 3.95
C TYR A 178 5.99 -7.75 2.93
N ASN A 179 5.71 -8.14 1.68
CA ASN A 179 6.71 -8.14 0.61
C ASN A 179 7.21 -6.73 0.29
N ILE A 180 6.31 -5.74 0.25
CA ILE A 180 6.65 -4.33 0.08
C ILE A 180 7.58 -3.86 1.21
N ILE A 181 7.25 -4.16 2.47
CA ILE A 181 8.06 -3.79 3.64
C ILE A 181 9.43 -4.45 3.58
N ASN A 182 9.47 -5.76 3.30
CA ASN A 182 10.72 -6.50 3.21
C ASN A 182 11.64 -5.93 2.11
N ALA A 183 11.10 -5.67 0.93
CA ALA A 183 11.87 -5.11 -0.17
C ALA A 183 12.42 -3.72 0.15
N PHE A 184 11.64 -2.89 0.83
CA PHE A 184 12.03 -1.52 1.11
C PHE A 184 13.06 -1.40 2.26
N PHE A 185 12.89 -2.17 3.33
CA PHE A 185 13.73 -2.05 4.53
C PHE A 185 14.87 -3.07 4.63
N SER A 186 14.75 -4.19 3.92
CA SER A 186 15.71 -5.30 3.98
C SER A 186 16.28 -5.69 2.62
N GLY A 187 15.67 -5.24 1.52
CA GLY A 187 16.16 -5.49 0.17
C GLY A 187 17.31 -4.56 -0.23
N ASP A 188 17.94 -4.90 -1.36
CA ASP A 188 18.98 -4.08 -1.99
C ASP A 188 18.34 -2.91 -2.76
N VAL A 189 17.95 -1.87 -2.03
CA VAL A 189 17.28 -0.68 -2.58
C VAL A 189 18.29 0.20 -3.32
N LYS A 190 18.10 0.36 -4.63
CA LYS A 190 18.95 1.18 -5.50
C LYS A 190 18.18 2.33 -6.11
N GLU A 191 18.75 3.53 -6.07
CA GLU A 191 18.24 4.65 -6.87
C GLU A 191 18.57 4.41 -8.35
N VAL A 192 17.56 4.50 -9.21
CA VAL A 192 17.72 4.29 -10.67
C VAL A 192 17.47 5.55 -11.49
N GLU A 193 16.67 6.46 -10.93
CA GLU A 193 16.37 7.78 -11.47
C GLU A 193 16.12 8.70 -10.27
N GLU A 194 16.16 10.02 -10.48
CA GLU A 194 15.92 10.97 -9.39
C GLU A 194 14.63 10.63 -8.63
N ASN A 195 14.76 10.47 -7.31
CA ASN A 195 13.64 10.14 -6.41
C ASN A 195 12.96 8.79 -6.69
N THR A 196 13.54 7.94 -7.53
CA THR A 196 12.96 6.63 -7.90
C THR A 196 13.92 5.52 -7.54
N PHE A 197 13.43 4.62 -6.69
CA PHE A 197 14.21 3.52 -6.14
C PHE A 197 13.59 2.19 -6.57
N VAL A 198 14.43 1.18 -6.75
CA VAL A 198 13.98 -0.18 -7.02
C VAL A 198 14.60 -1.14 -6.03
N SER A 199 13.86 -2.20 -5.71
CA SER A 199 14.36 -3.30 -4.89
C SER A 199 13.75 -4.59 -5.41
N GLU A 200 14.56 -5.65 -5.45
CA GLU A 200 14.11 -6.97 -5.88
C GLU A 200 14.01 -7.90 -4.68
N VAL A 201 12.87 -8.59 -4.57
CA VAL A 201 12.64 -9.60 -3.55
C VAL A 201 12.11 -10.88 -4.17
N LYS A 202 12.57 -11.99 -3.62
CA LYS A 202 12.06 -13.31 -3.97
C LYS A 202 10.72 -13.54 -3.28
N ILE A 203 9.68 -13.89 -4.05
CA ILE A 203 8.33 -14.18 -3.53
C ILE A 203 8.03 -15.67 -3.44
N ASN A 204 8.58 -16.46 -4.35
CA ASN A 204 8.51 -17.92 -4.35
C ASN A 204 9.81 -18.47 -4.96
N ASP A 205 9.94 -19.79 -5.04
CA ASP A 205 11.19 -20.43 -5.46
C ASP A 205 11.67 -20.03 -6.86
N ASP A 206 10.77 -19.55 -7.72
CA ASP A 206 11.01 -19.32 -9.15
C ASP A 206 10.84 -17.86 -9.59
N GLU A 207 10.33 -16.96 -8.74
CA GLU A 207 9.93 -15.61 -9.15
C GLU A 207 10.49 -14.52 -8.24
N ASN A 208 11.03 -13.49 -8.89
CA ASN A 208 11.42 -12.24 -8.26
C ASN A 208 10.41 -11.15 -8.58
N LEU A 209 10.11 -10.31 -7.59
CA LEU A 209 9.40 -9.05 -7.78
C LEU A 209 10.39 -7.91 -7.68
N ARG A 210 10.38 -7.08 -8.70
CA ARG A 210 10.96 -5.74 -8.64
C ARG A 210 9.90 -4.76 -8.17
N LEU A 211 10.07 -4.24 -6.97
CA LEU A 211 9.29 -3.15 -6.42
C LEU A 211 9.90 -1.81 -6.80
N VAL A 212 9.04 -0.85 -7.16
CA VAL A 212 9.44 0.52 -7.48
C VAL A 212 8.88 1.46 -6.43
N PHE A 213 9.74 2.31 -5.89
CA PHE A 213 9.42 3.29 -4.88
C PHE A 213 9.70 4.71 -5.37
N TYR A 214 8.97 5.67 -4.83
CA TYR A 214 9.14 7.10 -5.03
C TYR A 214 9.48 7.77 -3.71
N TYR A 215 10.46 8.66 -3.70
CA TYR A 215 10.82 9.48 -2.53
C TYR A 215 10.35 10.93 -2.72
N GLU A 216 9.48 11.40 -1.83
CA GLU A 216 9.09 12.81 -1.80
C GLU A 216 10.06 13.61 -0.94
N LYS A 217 11.04 14.27 -1.58
CA LYS A 217 12.14 15.00 -0.91
C LYS A 217 11.66 15.99 0.15
N ASN A 218 10.57 16.71 -0.10
CA ASN A 218 10.12 17.79 0.79
C ASN A 218 9.45 17.28 2.08
N THR A 219 8.94 16.05 2.03
CA THR A 219 8.24 15.42 3.17
C THR A 219 9.03 14.25 3.75
N GLU A 220 10.10 13.85 3.04
CA GLU A 220 10.99 12.74 3.35
C GLU A 220 10.22 11.42 3.52
N VAL A 221 9.18 11.23 2.70
CA VAL A 221 8.32 10.03 2.72
C VAL A 221 8.51 9.23 1.44
N TYR A 222 8.68 7.93 1.62
CA TYR A 222 8.74 6.97 0.52
C TYR A 222 7.35 6.40 0.23
N PHE A 223 7.06 6.15 -1.05
CA PHE A 223 5.79 5.61 -1.53
C PHE A 223 6.05 4.42 -2.44
N VAL A 224 5.23 3.37 -2.34
CA VAL A 224 5.23 2.32 -3.36
C VAL A 224 4.53 2.82 -4.63
N LYS A 225 5.19 2.68 -5.79
CA LYS A 225 4.63 3.06 -7.10
C LYS A 225 3.97 1.88 -7.80
N THR A 226 4.69 0.78 -7.91
CA THR A 226 4.27 -0.42 -8.65
C THR A 226 5.21 -1.58 -8.36
N THR A 227 4.89 -2.74 -8.93
CA THR A 227 5.74 -3.92 -8.97
C THR A 227 5.81 -4.48 -10.38
N HIS A 228 6.92 -5.13 -10.71
CA HIS A 228 7.10 -5.89 -11.93
C HIS A 228 7.66 -7.27 -11.61
N LYS A 229 7.24 -8.28 -12.36
CA LYS A 229 7.91 -9.59 -12.34
C LYS A 229 9.23 -9.49 -13.11
N VAL A 230 10.27 -10.14 -12.60
CA VAL A 230 11.60 -10.23 -13.22
C VAL A 230 11.89 -11.68 -13.59
#